data_AF-A0A7T4YIM2-F1
#
_entry.id   AF-A0A7T4YIM2-F1
#
_cell.length_a   1.000
_cell.length_b   1.000
_cell.length_c   1.000
_cell.angle_alpha   90.00
_cell.angle_beta   90.00
_cell.angle_gamma   90.00
#
_symmetry.space_group_name_H-M   'P 1'
#
loop_
_entity.id
_entity.type
_entity.pdbx_description
1 polymer ?
#
loop_
_entity_poly.entity_id
_entity_poly.type
_entity_poly.pdbx_seq_one_letter_code
_entity_poly.pdbx_strand_id
1 'polypeptide(L)'
;MEYIILAFACFFGLIFLLILYSQLKIAGPFITAKASGVPVQFSDFLGMAFQRININLITRSYIKLYKADIQVTINQLAEHHQNGGNIMRLTSALIAAKKSNIDLSWETARDIDLIGPDKSANRVIQTTSPEIIECFTS
;
A
#
# COMPACT_ATOMS: atom_id res chain seq x y z
N MET A 1 29.55 -36.90 -18.87
CA MET A 1 29.59 -36.57 -17.43
C MET A 1 29.79 -35.07 -17.20
N GLU A 2 30.78 -34.45 -17.83
CA GLU A 2 31.09 -33.01 -17.65
C GLU A 2 29.92 -32.07 -18.02
N TYR A 3 29.27 -32.29 -19.17
CA TYR A 3 28.08 -31.52 -19.57
C TYR A 3 26.89 -31.68 -18.60
N ILE A 4 26.74 -32.84 -17.96
CA ILE A 4 25.68 -33.11 -17.00
C ILE A 4 25.95 -32.30 -15.71
N ILE A 5 27.20 -32.29 -15.24
CA ILE A 5 27.62 -31.52 -14.07
C ILE A 5 27.43 -30.01 -14.31
N LEU A 6 27.84 -29.51 -15.48
CA LEU A 6 27.64 -28.11 -15.88
C LEU A 6 26.16 -27.73 -15.95
N ALA A 7 25.31 -28.59 -16.51
CA ALA A 7 23.87 -28.36 -16.57
C ALA A 7 23.24 -28.26 -15.18
N PHE A 8 23.60 -29.15 -14.25
CA PHE A 8 23.12 -29.11 -12.87
C PHE A 8 23.60 -27.86 -12.12
N ALA A 9 24.88 -27.49 -12.26
CA ALA A 9 25.43 -26.29 -11.63
C ALA A 9 24.70 -25.02 -12.13
N CYS A 10 24.42 -24.94 -13.43
CA CYS A 10 23.70 -23.81 -14.01
C CYS A 10 22.23 -23.76 -13.53
N PHE A 11 21.57 -24.92 -13.44
CA PHE A 11 20.20 -25.03 -12.96
C PHE A 11 20.07 -24.59 -11.49
N PHE A 12 20.93 -25.08 -10.60
CA PHE A 12 20.94 -24.65 -9.20
C PHE A 12 21.36 -23.20 -9.02
N GLY A 13 22.32 -22.71 -9.83
CA GLY A 13 22.71 -21.30 -9.85
C GLY A 13 21.55 -20.39 -10.23
N LEU A 14 20.74 -20.77 -11.22
CA LEU A 14 19.54 -20.03 -11.63
C LEU A 14 18.48 -20.02 -10.52
N ILE A 15 18.22 -21.16 -9.89
CA ILE A 15 17.27 -21.25 -8.76
C ILE A 15 17.72 -20.36 -7.60
N PHE A 16 19.00 -20.40 -7.25
CA PHE A 16 19.56 -19.57 -6.20
C PHE A 16 19.39 -18.08 -6.49
N LEU A 17 19.64 -17.66 -7.74
CA LEU A 17 19.45 -16.28 -8.19
C LEU A 17 17.97 -15.84 -8.07
N LEU A 18 17.02 -16.71 -8.44
CA LEU A 18 15.58 -16.43 -8.32
C LEU A 18 15.14 -16.26 -6.87
N ILE A 19 15.69 -17.06 -5.95
CA ILE A 19 15.41 -16.95 -4.51
C ILE A 19 15.93 -15.63 -3.97
N LEU A 20 17.17 -15.26 -4.28
CA LEU A 20 17.75 -13.96 -3.87
C LEU A 20 16.92 -12.78 -4.40
N TYR A 21 16.49 -12.84 -5.66
CA TYR A 21 15.66 -11.81 -6.25
C TYR A 21 14.30 -11.66 -5.52
N SER A 22 13.72 -12.77 -5.07
CA SER A 22 12.48 -12.74 -4.28
C SER A 22 12.65 -12.02 -2.94
N GLN A 23 13.79 -12.21 -2.26
CA GLN A 23 14.07 -11.55 -0.96
C GLN A 23 14.20 -10.02 -1.06
N LEU A 24 14.72 -9.52 -2.19
CA LEU A 24 14.84 -8.08 -2.43
C LEU A 24 13.48 -7.36 -2.46
N LYS A 25 12.40 -8.05 -2.84
CA LYS A 25 11.04 -7.48 -2.87
C LYS A 25 10.50 -7.11 -1.48
N ILE A 26 10.99 -7.76 -0.43
CA ILE A 26 10.55 -7.54 0.95
C ILE A 26 11.53 -6.59 1.67
N ALA A 27 12.83 -6.83 1.52
CA ALA A 27 13.86 -6.09 2.24
C ALA A 27 13.94 -4.61 1.84
N GLY A 28 13.83 -4.29 0.54
CA GLY A 28 13.94 -2.90 0.05
C GLY A 28 12.90 -1.95 0.68
N PRO A 29 11.60 -2.28 0.62
CA PRO A 29 10.55 -1.50 1.28
C PRO A 29 10.75 -1.33 2.78
N PHE A 30 11.13 -2.40 3.48
CA PHE A 30 11.35 -2.35 4.92
C PHE A 30 12.47 -1.36 5.30
N ILE A 31 13.60 -1.42 4.59
CA ILE A 31 14.72 -0.49 4.79
C ILE A 31 14.27 0.95 4.49
N THR A 32 13.50 1.15 3.43
CA THR A 32 12.99 2.49 3.04
C THR A 32 12.07 3.08 4.11
N ALA A 33 11.19 2.26 4.70
CA ALA A 33 10.30 2.65 5.78
C ALA A 33 11.07 3.03 7.05
N LYS A 34 12.03 2.20 7.45
CA LYS A 34 12.91 2.47 8.61
C LYS A 34 13.75 3.73 8.41
N ALA A 35 14.35 3.92 7.23
CA ALA A 35 15.10 5.11 6.89
C ALA A 35 14.23 6.39 6.89
N SER A 36 12.93 6.24 6.62
CA SER A 36 11.97 7.35 6.69
C SER A 36 11.48 7.65 8.12
N GLY A 37 11.96 6.94 9.13
CA GLY A 37 11.55 7.10 10.53
C GLY A 37 10.16 6.57 10.86
N VAL A 38 9.55 5.80 9.95
CA VAL A 38 8.17 5.31 10.12
C VAL A 38 8.18 4.06 11.01
N PRO A 39 7.29 3.97 12.01
CA PRO A 39 7.21 2.82 12.90
C PRO A 39 6.64 1.61 12.14
N VAL A 40 7.52 0.74 11.67
CA VAL A 40 7.15 -0.54 11.05
C VAL A 40 7.88 -1.72 11.67
N GLN A 41 7.24 -2.88 11.69
CA GLN A 41 7.82 -4.13 12.17
C GLN A 41 8.07 -5.08 11.00
N PHE A 42 9.03 -5.98 11.14
CA PHE A 42 9.30 -6.98 10.10
C PHE A 42 8.12 -7.95 9.92
N SER A 43 7.36 -8.21 10.99
CA SER A 43 6.14 -9.02 10.98
C SER A 43 5.06 -8.48 10.02
N ASP A 44 4.94 -7.15 9.90
CA ASP A 44 3.95 -6.52 9.00
C ASP A 44 4.24 -6.90 7.54
N PHE A 45 5.52 -6.87 7.16
CA PHE A 45 5.98 -7.20 5.80
C PHE A 45 5.80 -8.68 5.50
N LEU A 46 6.06 -9.53 6.49
CA LEU A 46 5.86 -10.96 6.37
C LEU A 46 4.38 -11.30 6.21
N GLY A 47 3.49 -10.67 6.99
CA GLY A 47 2.03 -10.82 6.86
C GLY A 47 1.53 -10.40 5.47
N MET A 48 1.96 -9.22 5.00
CA MET A 48 1.62 -8.75 3.66
C MET A 48 2.16 -9.66 2.55
N ALA A 49 3.34 -10.25 2.72
CA ALA A 49 3.91 -11.20 1.77
C ALA A 49 3.05 -12.48 1.67
N PHE A 50 2.59 -13.03 2.80
CA PHE A 50 1.70 -14.20 2.81
C PHE A 50 0.35 -13.92 2.15
N GLN A 51 -0.19 -12.72 2.37
CA GLN A 51 -1.46 -12.26 1.78
C GLN A 51 -1.32 -11.81 0.31
N ARG A 52 -0.12 -11.96 -0.29
CA ARG A 52 0.20 -11.55 -1.68
C ARG A 52 -0.11 -10.09 -1.97
N ILE A 53 0.06 -9.22 -0.97
CA ILE A 53 -0.15 -7.77 -1.11
C ILE A 53 1.09 -7.12 -1.74
N ASN A 54 0.88 -6.04 -2.49
CA ASN A 54 1.98 -5.23 -2.99
C ASN A 54 2.60 -4.38 -1.87
N ILE A 55 3.61 -4.95 -1.21
CA ILE A 55 4.34 -4.33 -0.08
C ILE A 55 4.94 -2.97 -0.46
N ASN A 56 5.47 -2.83 -1.68
CA ASN A 56 6.07 -1.57 -2.16
C ASN A 56 5.03 -0.44 -2.17
N LEU A 57 3.83 -0.72 -2.67
CA LEU A 57 2.74 0.25 -2.77
C LEU A 57 2.29 0.70 -1.38
N ILE A 58 1.97 -0.26 -0.51
CA ILE A 58 1.51 0.01 0.86
C ILE A 58 2.55 0.83 1.62
N THR A 59 3.82 0.42 1.56
CA THR A 59 4.89 1.08 2.29
C THR A 59 5.08 2.53 1.84
N ARG A 60 5.08 2.79 0.53
CA ARG A 60 5.22 4.16 0.00
C ARG A 60 4.05 5.05 0.39
N SER A 61 2.82 4.53 0.32
CA SER A 61 1.64 5.26 0.76
C SER A 61 1.65 5.52 2.26
N TYR A 62 2.06 4.52 3.05
CA TYR A 62 2.18 4.67 4.50
C TYR A 62 3.18 5.75 4.90
N ILE A 63 4.36 5.79 4.27
CA ILE A 63 5.35 6.85 4.49
C ILE A 63 4.76 8.24 4.17
N LYS A 64 3.97 8.37 3.09
CA LYS A 64 3.33 9.65 2.73
C LYS A 64 2.32 10.11 3.77
N LEU A 65 1.46 9.21 4.23
CA LEU A 65 0.46 9.49 5.27
C LEU A 65 1.12 9.87 6.60
N TYR A 66 2.15 9.12 7.00
CA TYR A 66 2.90 9.40 8.22
C TYR A 66 3.56 10.79 8.18
N LYS A 67 4.18 11.15 7.05
CA LYS A 67 4.77 12.49 6.86
C LYS A 67 3.75 13.62 6.77
N ALA A 68 2.49 13.31 6.41
CA ALA A 68 1.39 14.26 6.39
C ALA A 68 0.67 14.38 7.76
N ASP A 69 1.20 13.73 8.80
CA ASP A 69 0.60 13.68 10.14
C ASP A 69 -0.84 13.13 10.12
N ILE A 70 -1.03 12.06 9.34
CA ILE A 70 -2.28 11.32 9.25
C ILE A 70 -2.09 9.97 9.95
N GLN A 71 -2.82 9.78 11.04
CA GLN A 71 -2.71 8.61 11.91
C GLN A 71 -3.44 7.41 11.29
N VAL A 72 -2.71 6.61 10.54
CA VAL A 72 -3.19 5.34 9.95
C VAL A 72 -2.18 4.25 10.26
N THR A 73 -2.61 3.00 10.36
CA THR A 73 -1.71 1.86 10.49
C THR A 73 -1.38 1.23 9.14
N ILE A 74 -0.21 0.61 9.03
CA ILE A 74 0.16 -0.14 7.82
C ILE A 74 -0.82 -1.30 7.55
N ASN A 75 -1.37 -1.89 8.61
CA ASN A 75 -2.34 -2.99 8.52
C ASN A 75 -3.69 -2.52 7.97
N GLN A 76 -4.17 -1.34 8.35
CA GLN A 76 -5.39 -0.76 7.75
C GLN A 76 -5.23 -0.53 6.24
N LEU A 77 -4.07 -0.04 5.78
CA LEU A 77 -3.77 0.09 4.36
C LEU A 77 -3.73 -1.27 3.66
N ALA A 78 -3.09 -2.26 4.28
CA ALA A 78 -3.02 -3.61 3.74
C ALA A 78 -4.40 -4.27 3.61
N GLU A 79 -5.26 -4.12 4.62
CA GLU A 79 -6.64 -4.61 4.62
C GLU A 79 -7.48 -3.91 3.55
N HIS A 80 -7.38 -2.58 3.44
CA HIS A 80 -8.08 -1.82 2.40
C HIS A 80 -7.70 -2.29 0.99
N HIS A 81 -6.41 -2.54 0.75
CA HIS A 81 -5.94 -3.09 -0.53
C HIS A 81 -6.48 -4.49 -0.80
N GLN A 82 -6.55 -5.37 0.21
CA GLN A 82 -7.14 -6.70 0.06
C GLN A 82 -8.63 -6.66 -0.28
N ASN A 83 -9.35 -5.68 0.27
CA ASN A 83 -10.77 -5.46 -0.02
C ASN A 83 -11.02 -4.83 -1.41
N GLY A 84 -9.99 -4.69 -2.24
CA GLY A 84 -10.08 -4.14 -3.60
C GLY A 84 -10.05 -2.61 -3.65
N GLY A 85 -9.69 -1.95 -2.54
CA GLY A 85 -9.54 -0.51 -2.46
C GLY A 85 -8.33 0.03 -3.20
N ASN A 86 -8.44 1.26 -3.70
CA ASN A 86 -7.36 1.97 -4.37
C ASN A 86 -6.54 2.79 -3.36
N ILE A 87 -5.42 2.22 -2.95
CA ILE A 87 -4.50 2.83 -1.98
C ILE A 87 -3.96 4.18 -2.44
N MET A 88 -3.66 4.35 -3.73
CA MET A 88 -3.12 5.61 -4.23
C MET A 88 -4.15 6.72 -4.11
N ARG A 89 -5.38 6.46 -4.55
CA ARG A 89 -6.48 7.43 -4.49
C ARG A 89 -6.83 7.77 -3.04
N LEU A 90 -7.01 6.76 -2.19
CA LEU A 90 -7.30 6.97 -0.77
C LEU A 90 -6.21 7.82 -0.08
N THR A 91 -4.94 7.51 -0.36
CA THR A 91 -3.80 8.26 0.21
C THR A 91 -3.82 9.72 -0.24
N SER A 92 -4.04 9.98 -1.53
CA SER A 92 -4.11 11.33 -2.06
C SER A 92 -5.28 12.11 -1.47
N ALA A 93 -6.46 11.49 -1.36
CA ALA A 93 -7.65 12.12 -0.80
C ALA A 93 -7.49 12.51 0.66
N LEU A 94 -6.92 11.62 1.49
CA LEU A 94 -6.63 11.94 2.89
C LEU A 94 -5.64 13.10 3.04
N ILE A 95 -4.61 13.14 2.18
CA ILE A 95 -3.64 14.24 2.17
C ILE A 95 -4.29 15.55 1.69
N ALA A 96 -5.17 15.49 0.68
CA ALA A 96 -5.91 16.65 0.19
C ALA A 96 -6.84 17.21 1.27
N ALA A 97 -7.61 16.35 1.94
CA ALA A 97 -8.49 16.72 3.04
C ALA A 97 -7.71 17.39 4.18
N LYS A 98 -6.57 16.81 4.61
CA LYS A 98 -5.70 17.39 5.63
C LYS A 98 -5.17 18.77 5.23
N LYS A 99 -4.80 18.97 3.96
CA LYS A 99 -4.33 20.27 3.44
C LYS A 99 -5.45 21.32 3.39
N SER A 100 -6.67 20.92 3.06
CA SER A 100 -7.85 21.78 3.02
C SER A 100 -8.54 21.93 4.38
N ASN A 101 -7.98 21.36 5.45
CA ASN A 101 -8.54 21.35 6.81
C ASN A 101 -9.96 20.76 6.89
N ILE A 102 -10.24 19.77 6.04
CA ILE A 102 -11.49 19.01 6.03
C ILE A 102 -11.34 17.82 6.97
N ASP A 103 -12.28 17.65 7.89
CA ASP A 103 -12.32 16.50 8.78
C ASP A 103 -12.79 15.25 8.01
N LEU A 104 -11.82 14.48 7.52
CA LEU A 104 -12.04 13.23 6.80
C LEU A 104 -11.46 12.06 7.59
N SER A 105 -12.34 11.27 8.20
CA SER A 105 -11.97 10.05 8.88
C SER A 105 -11.48 8.96 7.91
N TRP A 106 -10.65 8.06 8.42
CA TRP A 106 -10.16 6.90 7.66
C TRP A 106 -11.33 6.03 7.18
N GLU A 107 -12.32 5.78 8.03
CA GLU A 107 -13.48 4.94 7.75
C GLU A 107 -14.34 5.53 6.63
N THR A 108 -14.63 6.83 6.71
CA THR A 108 -15.38 7.53 5.65
C THR A 108 -14.61 7.49 4.33
N ALA A 109 -13.31 7.77 4.36
CA ALA A 109 -12.48 7.75 3.17
C ALA A 109 -12.42 6.34 2.53
N ARG A 110 -12.30 5.30 3.35
CA ARG A 110 -12.31 3.90 2.95
C ARG A 110 -13.62 3.53 2.26
N ASP A 111 -14.74 3.88 2.88
CA ASP A 111 -16.07 3.53 2.37
C ASP A 111 -16.36 4.25 1.05
N ILE A 112 -15.98 5.53 0.92
CA ILE A 112 -16.05 6.27 -0.35
C ILE A 112 -15.19 5.62 -1.43
N ASP A 113 -13.96 5.24 -1.09
CA ASP A 113 -13.04 4.61 -2.04
C ASP A 113 -13.58 3.26 -2.55
N LEU A 114 -14.12 2.42 -1.67
CA LEU A 114 -14.71 1.11 -2.03
C LEU A 114 -15.95 1.25 -2.92
N ILE A 115 -16.74 2.31 -2.75
CA ILE A 115 -17.88 2.60 -3.64
C ILE A 115 -17.38 2.88 -5.07
N GLY A 116 -16.22 3.52 -5.20
CA GLY A 116 -15.62 3.84 -6.49
C GLY A 116 -16.18 5.14 -7.10
N PRO A 117 -15.49 5.73 -8.09
CA PRO A 117 -15.75 7.09 -8.58
C PRO A 117 -17.11 7.22 -9.28
N ASP A 118 -17.52 6.20 -10.02
CA ASP A 118 -18.78 6.22 -10.81
C ASP A 118 -20.03 6.10 -9.93
N LYS A 119 -19.89 5.51 -8.74
CA LYS A 119 -21.01 5.26 -7.81
C LYS A 119 -20.98 6.19 -6.60
N SER A 120 -19.85 6.84 -6.32
CA SER A 120 -19.73 7.79 -5.21
C SER A 120 -20.49 9.06 -5.52
N ALA A 121 -20.42 9.59 -6.75
CA ALA A 121 -21.21 10.75 -7.17
C ALA A 121 -22.72 10.54 -6.94
N ASN A 122 -23.28 9.35 -7.18
CA ASN A 122 -24.73 9.15 -7.08
C ASN A 122 -25.24 8.79 -5.67
N ARG A 123 -24.34 8.40 -4.73
CA ARG A 123 -24.71 7.91 -3.38
C ARG A 123 -24.18 8.79 -2.24
N VAL A 124 -23.06 9.48 -2.46
CA VAL A 124 -22.35 10.29 -1.45
C VAL A 124 -22.99 11.69 -1.30
N ILE A 125 -23.62 12.23 -2.34
CA ILE A 125 -24.33 13.53 -2.29
C ILE A 125 -25.47 13.53 -1.25
N GLN A 126 -26.04 12.36 -0.91
CA GLN A 126 -27.14 12.28 0.06
C GLN A 126 -26.69 12.20 1.52
N THR A 127 -25.40 11.95 1.81
CA THR A 127 -24.92 11.67 3.18
C THR A 127 -23.59 12.32 3.57
N THR A 128 -22.80 12.83 2.62
CA THR A 128 -21.46 13.38 2.89
C THR A 128 -21.29 14.74 2.21
N SER A 129 -20.54 15.65 2.85
CA SER A 129 -20.32 17.01 2.35
C SER A 129 -19.61 17.05 0.98
N PRO A 130 -19.97 17.97 0.07
CA PRO A 130 -19.36 18.10 -1.27
C PRO A 130 -17.83 18.23 -1.25
N GLU A 131 -17.30 18.95 -0.26
CA GLU A 131 -15.86 19.19 -0.08
C GLU A 131 -15.04 17.88 0.08
N ILE A 132 -15.65 16.86 0.70
CA ILE A 132 -15.02 15.55 0.88
C ILE A 132 -14.91 14.81 -0.46
N ILE A 133 -15.91 14.95 -1.34
CA ILE A 133 -15.91 14.31 -2.67
C ILE A 133 -14.79 14.91 -3.53
N GLU A 134 -14.59 16.24 -3.45
CA GLU A 134 -13.55 16.94 -4.20
C GLU A 134 -12.15 16.39 -3.90
N CYS A 135 -11.89 15.93 -2.68
CA CYS A 135 -10.62 15.32 -2.30
C CYS A 135 -10.31 14.02 -3.07
N PHE A 136 -11.33 13.31 -3.56
CA PHE A 136 -11.17 12.06 -4.32
C PHE A 136 -11.07 12.25 -5.83
N THR A 137 -11.48 13.42 -6.33
CA THR A 137 -11.51 13.76 -7.76
C THR A 137 -10.41 14.74 -8.18
N SER A 138 -9.67 15.30 -7.21
CA SER A 138 -8.60 16.29 -7.40
C SER A 138 -7.23 15.69 -7.71
#